data_AF-A0A429SE11-F1
#
_entry.id   AF-A0A429SE11-F1
#
_cell.length_a   1.000
_cell.length_b   1.000
_cell.length_c   1.000
_cell.angle_alpha   90.00
_cell.angle_beta   90.00
_cell.angle_gamma   90.00
#
_symmetry.space_group_name_H-M   'P 1'
#
loop_
_entity.id
_entity.type
_entity.pdbx_description
1 polymer ?
#
loop_
_entity_poly.entity_id
_entity_poly.type
_entity_poly.pdbx_seq_one_letter_code
_entity_poly.pdbx_strand_id
1 'polypeptide(L)'
;MGENATQLVVGVGGRAGVSVAEVCALVEETLRGAGLAAGAVKALATVESKACEAGITGAAERFGVPLFSYPAEELAGIAVPHPSDTARQAAGTPSVAEAAALATGGELLVPKRRSVAATCAVATAQAHDLRHHGDAEVRDDGGSLVDLAVNVRAHMPPEWLKQRIAASLGGLSAYPDGRAARAAVAARHGLPAGRVLLTAGAAEAFVLLARALDVRRPVVVHPQFTEPEAALRDAGHRVERVLLRPEDGFRLDPAAVPEEADLVVVGNPTNPTSVLHPAAALAALARPGRILVVDEAFMDAVPGEPEALAGRTDVPGLVVLRSLTKTWGLAGLRIGYVLAEPEVVAQLEAAQPLWPVSTPALVAAEACVAPAALAEAEAAARQIEADREHLLAGLAEFEEVTVAGTARGPFVLIRVAAAAQVRMRLRALGFAVRRGDTFPGLDGDWLRLAVRDRATTGRLLQALDHALTLTAAAR
;
A
#
# COMPACT_ATOMS: atom_id res chain seq x y z
N MET A 1 -15.54 -11.06 19.50
CA MET A 1 -16.04 -10.38 18.30
C MET A 1 -16.50 -9.01 18.72
N GLY A 2 -15.63 -8.00 18.64
CA GLY A 2 -16.08 -6.61 18.82
C GLY A 2 -16.63 -6.15 17.48
N GLU A 3 -17.90 -5.76 17.44
CA GLU A 3 -18.47 -5.08 16.28
C GLU A 3 -17.59 -3.87 15.95
N ASN A 4 -17.15 -3.78 14.69
CA ASN A 4 -16.36 -2.66 14.19
C ASN A 4 -17.26 -1.41 14.25
N ALA A 5 -17.14 -0.61 15.31
CA ALA A 5 -17.92 0.61 15.44
C ALA A 5 -17.61 1.52 14.24
N THR A 6 -18.64 1.89 13.47
CA THR A 6 -18.54 2.75 12.29
C THR A 6 -17.83 4.04 12.65
N GLN A 7 -16.62 4.23 12.12
CA GLN A 7 -15.86 5.46 12.29
C GLN A 7 -16.41 6.53 11.35
N LEU A 8 -16.43 7.79 11.79
CA LEU A 8 -17.04 8.89 11.05
C LEU A 8 -16.04 10.00 10.74
N VAL A 9 -16.13 10.56 9.54
CA VAL A 9 -15.53 11.84 9.16
C VAL A 9 -16.65 12.85 8.97
N VAL A 10 -16.51 14.01 9.60
CA VAL A 10 -17.46 15.10 9.46
C VAL A 10 -16.81 16.21 8.65
N GLY A 11 -17.30 16.40 7.42
CA GLY A 11 -16.88 17.53 6.61
C GLY A 11 -17.59 18.79 7.05
N VAL A 12 -16.86 19.88 7.22
CA VAL A 12 -17.32 21.14 7.78
C VAL A 12 -16.95 22.28 6.84
N GLY A 13 -17.90 23.16 6.59
CA GLY A 13 -17.68 24.45 5.94
C GLY A 13 -18.23 25.58 6.81
N GLY A 14 -17.72 26.79 6.63
CA GLY A 14 -18.16 27.94 7.41
C GLY A 14 -17.89 29.27 6.72
N ARG A 15 -18.71 30.27 7.05
CA ARG A 15 -18.44 31.68 6.73
C ARG A 15 -17.30 32.19 7.62
N ALA A 16 -16.63 33.24 7.16
CA ALA A 16 -15.58 33.89 7.93
C ALA A 16 -16.13 34.35 9.30
N GLY A 17 -15.41 34.00 10.37
CA GLY A 17 -15.81 34.36 11.74
C GLY A 17 -16.90 33.48 12.35
N VAL A 18 -17.21 32.32 11.77
CA VAL A 18 -18.08 31.33 12.39
C VAL A 18 -17.56 30.94 13.78
N SER A 19 -18.47 30.83 14.77
CA SER A 19 -18.09 30.50 16.14
C SER A 19 -17.89 29.00 16.34
N VAL A 20 -17.00 28.62 17.27
CA VAL A 20 -16.80 27.21 17.68
C VAL A 20 -18.11 26.58 18.16
N ALA A 21 -18.87 27.32 18.96
CA ALA A 21 -20.14 26.86 19.52
C ALA A 21 -21.15 26.51 18.41
N GLU A 22 -21.22 27.30 17.34
CA GLU A 22 -22.13 27.04 16.23
C GLU A 22 -21.73 25.81 15.42
N VAL A 23 -20.43 25.63 15.14
CA VAL A 23 -19.92 24.45 14.44
C VAL A 23 -20.18 23.18 15.27
N CYS A 24 -19.83 23.20 16.56
CA CYS A 24 -20.07 22.05 17.45
C CYS A 24 -21.57 21.71 17.55
N ALA A 25 -22.44 22.72 17.75
CA ALA A 25 -23.87 22.50 17.85
C ALA A 25 -24.44 21.87 16.57
N LEU A 26 -24.02 22.36 15.39
CA LEU A 26 -24.47 21.81 14.11
C LEU A 26 -24.03 20.34 13.94
N VAL A 27 -22.79 20.01 14.29
CA VAL A 27 -22.26 18.64 14.21
C VAL A 27 -22.99 17.71 15.18
N GLU A 28 -23.12 18.11 16.45
CA GLU A 28 -23.80 17.31 17.48
C GLU A 28 -25.28 17.08 17.14
N GLU A 29 -25.99 18.10 16.66
CA GLU A 29 -27.38 17.97 16.23
C GLU A 29 -27.51 17.03 15.02
N THR A 30 -26.60 17.15 14.06
CA THR A 30 -26.58 16.29 12.86
C THR A 30 -26.35 14.83 13.22
N LEU A 31 -25.40 14.54 14.12
CA LEU A 31 -25.14 13.19 14.61
C LEU A 31 -26.32 12.64 15.39
N ARG A 32 -26.88 13.43 16.32
CA ARG A 32 -28.05 13.04 17.12
C ARG A 32 -29.26 12.74 16.25
N GLY A 33 -29.52 13.57 15.23
CA GLY A 33 -30.62 13.39 14.28
C GLY A 33 -30.49 12.13 13.42
N ALA A 34 -29.27 11.62 13.24
CA ALA A 34 -28.98 10.39 12.49
C ALA A 34 -28.78 9.15 13.40
N GLY A 35 -28.92 9.28 14.72
CA GLY A 35 -28.66 8.20 15.67
C GLY A 35 -27.18 7.80 15.79
N LEU A 36 -26.26 8.70 15.39
CA LEU A 36 -24.82 8.47 15.39
C LEU A 36 -24.19 8.97 16.68
N ALA A 37 -23.24 8.21 17.24
CA ALA A 37 -22.55 8.59 18.47
C ALA A 37 -21.47 9.65 18.21
N ALA A 38 -21.39 10.69 19.05
CA ALA A 38 -20.33 11.69 18.95
C ALA A 38 -18.91 11.08 19.06
N GLY A 39 -18.73 10.06 19.90
CA GLY A 39 -17.45 9.34 20.03
C GLY A 39 -17.03 8.52 18.79
N ALA A 40 -17.93 8.35 17.81
CA ALA A 40 -17.63 7.71 16.54
C ALA A 40 -16.92 8.67 15.55
N VAL A 41 -16.99 9.99 15.78
CA VAL A 41 -16.24 10.98 14.99
C VAL A 41 -14.75 10.78 15.23
N LYS A 42 -14.01 10.54 14.15
CA LYS A 42 -12.54 10.35 14.18
C LYS A 42 -11.79 11.51 13.54
N ALA A 43 -12.47 12.34 12.76
CA ALA A 43 -11.88 13.55 12.20
C ALA A 43 -12.94 14.56 11.78
N LEU A 44 -12.55 15.83 11.78
CA LEU A 44 -13.20 16.86 10.99
C LEU A 44 -12.41 17.08 9.69
N ALA A 45 -13.10 17.43 8.62
CA ALA A 45 -12.48 17.70 7.32
C ALA A 45 -13.00 19.01 6.73
N THR A 46 -12.17 19.78 6.02
CA THR A 46 -12.57 21.03 5.36
C THR A 46 -11.74 21.26 4.09
N VAL A 47 -12.05 22.33 3.35
CA VAL A 47 -11.18 22.87 2.30
C VAL A 47 -10.06 23.72 2.91
N GLU A 48 -8.87 23.73 2.32
CA GLU A 48 -7.69 24.48 2.79
C GLU A 48 -7.95 25.96 3.04
N SER A 49 -8.74 26.62 2.18
CA SER A 49 -9.12 28.03 2.36
C SER A 49 -9.92 28.30 3.65
N LYS A 50 -10.34 27.24 4.34
CA LYS A 50 -11.06 27.26 5.62
C LYS A 50 -10.33 26.56 6.76
N ALA A 51 -9.12 26.05 6.54
CA ALA A 51 -8.34 25.33 7.54
C ALA A 51 -7.95 26.18 8.77
N CYS A 52 -7.85 27.51 8.57
CA CYS A 52 -7.48 28.47 9.62
C CYS A 52 -8.68 29.19 10.27
N GLU A 53 -9.92 28.83 9.91
CA GLU A 53 -11.10 29.45 10.52
C GLU A 53 -11.23 28.99 11.98
N ALA A 54 -11.12 29.92 12.93
CA ALA A 54 -11.07 29.62 14.37
C ALA A 54 -12.25 28.76 14.86
N GLY A 55 -13.45 28.95 14.28
CA GLY A 55 -14.62 28.12 14.58
C GLY A 55 -14.45 26.65 14.20
N ILE A 56 -13.77 26.36 13.10
CA ILE A 56 -13.55 24.99 12.59
C ILE A 56 -12.39 24.34 13.35
N THR A 57 -11.27 25.03 13.51
CA THR A 57 -10.12 24.53 14.28
C THR A 57 -10.50 24.27 15.73
N GLY A 58 -11.18 25.22 16.39
CA GLY A 58 -11.64 25.06 17.76
C GLY A 58 -12.72 23.98 17.93
N ALA A 59 -13.52 23.70 16.89
CA ALA A 59 -14.44 22.58 16.92
C ALA A 59 -13.68 21.24 16.91
N ALA A 60 -12.66 21.10 16.06
CA ALA A 60 -11.83 19.89 16.03
C ALA A 60 -11.17 19.63 17.40
N GLU A 61 -10.63 20.68 18.02
CA GLU A 61 -10.08 20.64 19.39
C GLU A 61 -11.14 20.22 20.41
N ARG A 62 -12.37 20.76 20.32
CA ARG A 62 -13.46 20.43 21.24
C ARG A 62 -13.91 18.96 21.13
N PHE A 63 -13.92 18.41 19.91
CA PHE A 63 -14.19 16.99 19.68
C PHE A 63 -12.99 16.09 20.01
N GLY A 64 -11.79 16.65 20.21
CA GLY A 64 -10.56 15.89 20.45
C GLY A 64 -10.13 15.07 19.24
N VAL A 65 -10.41 15.55 18.03
CA VAL A 65 -10.12 14.87 16.76
C VAL A 65 -9.26 15.74 15.84
N PRO A 66 -8.46 15.16 14.94
CA PRO A 66 -7.72 15.93 13.95
C PRO A 66 -8.66 16.68 12.99
N LEU A 67 -8.19 17.83 12.53
CA LEU A 67 -8.74 18.53 11.36
C LEU A 67 -7.89 18.18 10.13
N PHE A 68 -8.53 17.65 9.10
CA PHE A 68 -7.97 17.49 7.77
C PHE A 68 -8.41 18.65 6.88
N SER A 69 -7.50 19.14 6.05
CA SER A 69 -7.79 20.13 5.03
C SER A 69 -7.33 19.61 3.69
N TYR A 70 -8.15 19.84 2.66
CA TYR A 70 -7.90 19.37 1.31
C TYR A 70 -7.85 20.55 0.33
N PRO A 71 -6.96 20.51 -0.67
CA PRO A 71 -6.97 21.46 -1.77
C PRO A 71 -8.34 21.52 -2.46
N ALA A 72 -8.74 22.71 -2.90
CA ALA A 72 -10.02 22.91 -3.57
C ALA A 72 -10.19 22.04 -4.83
N GLU A 73 -9.09 21.84 -5.56
CA GLU A 73 -9.01 21.01 -6.76
C GLU A 73 -9.27 19.53 -6.49
N GLU A 74 -8.77 18.99 -5.38
CA GLU A 74 -9.04 17.62 -4.96
C GLU A 74 -10.53 17.45 -4.64
N LEU A 75 -11.08 18.37 -3.85
CA LEU A 75 -12.50 18.38 -3.51
C LEU A 75 -13.41 18.66 -4.72
N ALA A 76 -12.90 19.28 -5.78
CA ALA A 76 -13.64 19.54 -7.01
C ALA A 76 -13.95 18.26 -7.80
N GLY A 77 -13.08 17.26 -7.69
CA GLY A 77 -13.21 15.96 -8.35
C GLY A 77 -14.18 14.99 -7.66
N ILE A 78 -14.61 15.30 -6.42
CA ILE A 78 -15.48 14.42 -5.64
C ILE A 78 -16.94 14.63 -6.04
N ALA A 79 -17.60 13.56 -6.49
CA ALA A 79 -19.03 13.56 -6.75
C ALA A 79 -19.80 13.73 -5.44
N VAL A 80 -20.64 14.76 -5.38
CA VAL A 80 -21.46 15.08 -4.20
C VAL A 80 -22.94 15.12 -4.59
N PRO A 81 -23.85 14.67 -3.73
CA PRO A 81 -25.28 14.65 -4.05
C PRO A 81 -25.91 16.05 -4.11
N HIS A 82 -25.33 17.04 -3.43
CA HIS A 82 -25.89 18.41 -3.35
C HIS A 82 -24.85 19.49 -3.72
N PRO A 83 -24.46 19.60 -5.01
CA PRO A 83 -23.55 20.65 -5.44
C PRO A 83 -24.14 22.06 -5.21
N SER A 84 -23.28 23.05 -5.02
CA SER A 84 -23.64 24.46 -4.77
C SER A 84 -22.77 25.40 -5.58
N ASP A 85 -23.39 26.25 -6.40
CA ASP A 85 -22.68 27.27 -7.17
C ASP A 85 -21.96 28.28 -6.27
N THR A 86 -22.56 28.62 -5.13
CA THR A 86 -21.91 29.46 -4.10
C THR A 86 -20.63 28.81 -3.58
N ALA A 87 -20.63 27.50 -3.33
CA ALA A 87 -19.43 26.79 -2.88
C ALA A 87 -18.36 26.73 -3.98
N ARG A 88 -18.76 26.53 -5.25
CA ARG A 88 -17.84 26.56 -6.39
C ARG A 88 -17.15 27.91 -6.53
N GLN A 89 -17.91 29.00 -6.41
CA GLN A 89 -17.38 30.36 -6.51
C GLN A 89 -16.50 30.73 -5.31
N ALA A 90 -16.89 30.35 -4.10
CA ALA A 90 -16.20 30.79 -2.88
C ALA A 90 -15.00 29.90 -2.49
N ALA A 91 -15.02 28.62 -2.85
CA ALA A 91 -14.07 27.62 -2.36
C ALA A 91 -13.56 26.66 -3.44
N GLY A 92 -13.96 26.81 -4.70
CA GLY A 92 -13.48 25.99 -5.82
C GLY A 92 -14.01 24.54 -5.83
N THR A 93 -14.89 24.16 -4.91
CA THR A 93 -15.44 22.80 -4.78
C THR A 93 -16.97 22.78 -4.94
N PRO A 94 -17.59 21.71 -5.48
CA PRO A 94 -19.04 21.59 -5.56
C PRO A 94 -19.73 21.64 -4.18
N SER A 95 -19.09 21.20 -3.10
CA SER A 95 -19.65 21.24 -1.75
C SER A 95 -18.55 21.04 -0.72
N VAL A 96 -18.21 22.06 0.08
CA VAL A 96 -17.14 21.94 1.09
C VAL A 96 -17.44 20.80 2.07
N ALA A 97 -18.63 20.79 2.67
CA ALA A 97 -18.98 19.82 3.70
C ALA A 97 -19.05 18.38 3.16
N GLU A 98 -19.73 18.15 2.03
CA GLU A 98 -19.89 16.78 1.51
C GLU A 98 -18.60 16.27 0.87
N ALA A 99 -17.91 17.10 0.06
CA ALA A 99 -16.67 16.67 -0.57
C ALA A 99 -15.59 16.40 0.48
N ALA A 100 -15.46 17.26 1.50
CA ALA A 100 -14.48 17.03 2.56
C ALA A 100 -14.82 15.82 3.43
N ALA A 101 -16.10 15.54 3.70
CA ALA A 101 -16.51 14.32 4.41
C ALA A 101 -16.15 13.06 3.61
N LEU A 102 -16.33 13.12 2.29
CA LEU A 102 -16.09 12.02 1.35
C LEU A 102 -14.62 11.89 0.90
N ALA A 103 -13.76 12.86 1.21
CA ALA A 103 -12.36 12.88 0.78
C ALA A 103 -11.56 11.66 1.28
N THR A 104 -12.02 11.01 2.36
CA THR A 104 -11.43 9.75 2.83
C THR A 104 -11.97 8.51 2.14
N GLY A 105 -12.76 8.62 1.07
CA GLY A 105 -13.32 7.49 0.32
C GLY A 105 -14.47 6.76 1.01
N GLY A 106 -15.09 7.39 2.01
CA GLY A 106 -16.22 6.84 2.75
C GLY A 106 -17.56 6.91 2.04
N GLU A 107 -18.59 6.39 2.69
CA GLU A 107 -19.99 6.52 2.26
C GLU A 107 -20.67 7.67 3.00
N LEU A 108 -21.40 8.52 2.28
CA LEU A 108 -22.14 9.62 2.88
C LEU A 108 -23.36 9.09 3.66
N LEU A 109 -23.31 9.20 4.99
CA LEU A 109 -24.41 8.80 5.87
C LEU A 109 -25.43 9.92 6.05
N VAL A 110 -24.95 11.16 6.16
CA VAL A 110 -25.80 12.34 6.34
C VAL A 110 -25.39 13.40 5.34
N PRO A 111 -26.29 13.75 4.39
CA PRO A 111 -26.04 14.84 3.45
C PRO A 111 -25.91 16.20 4.13
N LYS A 112 -25.48 17.20 3.37
CA LYS A 112 -25.20 18.55 3.88
C LYS A 112 -26.36 19.11 4.72
N ARG A 113 -26.06 19.41 5.98
CA ARG A 113 -26.87 20.22 6.90
C ARG A 113 -26.26 21.62 7.02
N ARG A 114 -27.10 22.62 7.31
CA ARG A 114 -26.69 24.02 7.42
C ARG A 114 -27.22 24.65 8.69
N SER A 115 -26.39 25.47 9.32
CA SER A 115 -26.80 26.50 10.29
C SER A 115 -26.83 27.87 9.60
N VAL A 116 -26.79 28.96 10.38
CA VAL A 116 -26.75 30.33 9.86
C VAL A 116 -25.40 30.62 9.17
N ALA A 117 -24.30 30.13 9.75
CA ALA A 117 -22.94 30.41 9.30
C ALA A 117 -22.08 29.16 9.02
N ALA A 118 -22.56 27.94 9.29
CA ALA A 118 -21.83 26.70 9.07
C ALA A 118 -22.62 25.70 8.20
N THR A 119 -21.89 24.75 7.61
CA THR A 119 -22.45 23.55 6.98
C THR A 119 -21.68 22.33 7.46
N CYS A 120 -22.34 21.19 7.65
CA CYS A 120 -21.65 19.93 7.89
C CYS A 120 -22.29 18.78 7.11
N ALA A 121 -21.51 17.73 6.85
CA ALA A 121 -21.98 16.46 6.32
C ALA A 121 -21.22 15.33 7.01
N VAL A 122 -21.82 14.14 7.09
CA VAL A 122 -21.23 13.01 7.81
C VAL A 122 -21.05 11.86 6.85
N ALA A 123 -19.84 11.34 6.76
CA ALA A 123 -19.51 10.13 6.02
C ALA A 123 -18.88 9.09 6.95
N THR A 124 -18.91 7.81 6.55
CA THR A 124 -18.03 6.82 7.17
C THR A 124 -16.58 7.19 6.89
N ALA A 125 -15.67 6.90 7.80
CA ALA A 125 -14.25 6.88 7.47
C ALA A 125 -14.01 5.59 6.69
N GLN A 126 -13.37 5.64 5.51
CA GLN A 126 -12.83 4.42 4.92
C GLN A 126 -11.62 4.00 5.77
N ALA A 127 -11.88 3.24 6.82
CA ALA A 127 -10.85 2.58 7.58
C ALA A 127 -10.31 1.43 6.71
N HIS A 128 -9.28 1.71 5.90
CA HIS A 128 -8.55 0.64 5.24
C HIS A 128 -7.94 -0.25 6.32
N ASP A 129 -8.26 -1.54 6.28
CA ASP A 129 -7.59 -2.53 7.10
C ASP A 129 -6.15 -2.72 6.58
N LEU A 130 -5.24 -1.89 7.10
CA LEU A 130 -3.82 -1.92 6.75
C LEU A 130 -3.16 -3.26 7.14
N ARG A 131 -3.78 -4.04 8.03
CA ARG A 131 -3.28 -5.35 8.49
C ARG A 131 -3.85 -6.52 7.70
N HIS A 132 -4.76 -6.27 6.75
CA HIS A 132 -5.23 -7.31 5.85
C HIS A 132 -4.15 -7.63 4.82
N HIS A 133 -3.68 -8.87 4.83
CA HIS A 133 -2.70 -9.37 3.88
C HIS A 133 -3.28 -10.54 3.07
N GLY A 134 -2.67 -10.83 1.92
CA GLY A 134 -3.25 -11.80 0.98
C GLY A 134 -3.36 -13.23 1.51
N ASP A 135 -2.54 -13.60 2.48
CA ASP A 135 -2.60 -14.89 3.15
C ASP A 135 -3.87 -15.05 3.99
N ALA A 136 -4.53 -13.96 4.42
CA ALA A 136 -5.84 -14.02 5.06
C ALA A 136 -6.92 -14.61 4.13
N GLU A 137 -6.77 -14.50 2.81
CA GLU A 137 -7.75 -15.04 1.85
C GLU A 137 -7.72 -16.58 1.80
N VAL A 138 -6.63 -17.23 2.21
CA VAL A 138 -6.42 -18.69 2.09
C VAL A 138 -6.40 -19.45 3.42
N ARG A 139 -6.31 -18.76 4.56
CA ARG A 139 -6.16 -19.37 5.89
C ARG A 139 -7.33 -20.29 6.29
N ASP A 140 -8.56 -19.89 6.00
CA ASP A 140 -9.76 -20.56 6.54
C ASP A 140 -10.18 -21.81 5.73
N ASP A 141 -9.77 -21.94 4.47
CA ASP A 141 -10.18 -23.02 3.56
C ASP A 141 -9.14 -24.15 3.41
N GLY A 142 -8.20 -24.25 4.36
CA GLY A 142 -7.33 -25.43 4.53
C GLY A 142 -6.43 -25.80 3.34
N GLY A 143 -6.14 -24.86 2.43
CA GLY A 143 -5.30 -25.10 1.24
C GLY A 143 -6.01 -25.72 0.03
N SER A 144 -7.35 -25.79 0.04
CA SER A 144 -8.12 -26.33 -1.08
C SER A 144 -8.25 -25.40 -2.30
N LEU A 145 -8.02 -24.09 -2.10
CA LEU A 145 -8.14 -23.08 -3.15
C LEU A 145 -6.83 -22.92 -3.94
N VAL A 146 -6.97 -22.63 -5.23
CA VAL A 146 -5.87 -22.09 -6.03
C VAL A 146 -5.57 -20.67 -5.55
N ASP A 147 -4.40 -20.48 -4.93
CA ASP A 147 -3.97 -19.19 -4.39
C ASP A 147 -3.48 -18.25 -5.49
N LEU A 148 -4.27 -17.21 -5.75
CA LEU A 148 -3.92 -16.03 -6.54
C LEU A 148 -3.90 -14.75 -5.68
N ALA A 149 -4.09 -14.88 -4.37
CA ALA A 149 -4.10 -13.80 -3.39
C ALA A 149 -2.71 -13.51 -2.81
N VAL A 150 -1.76 -14.44 -2.93
CA VAL A 150 -0.37 -14.28 -2.50
C VAL A 150 0.60 -14.39 -3.68
N ASN A 151 1.46 -13.38 -3.83
CA ASN A 151 2.43 -13.26 -4.93
C ASN A 151 3.73 -14.03 -4.66
N VAL A 152 3.65 -15.24 -4.10
CA VAL A 152 4.81 -16.14 -3.94
C VAL A 152 4.89 -17.02 -5.19
N ARG A 153 6.10 -17.25 -5.71
CA ARG A 153 6.31 -18.11 -6.87
C ARG A 153 5.91 -19.55 -6.55
N ALA A 154 5.13 -20.18 -7.43
CA ALA A 154 4.66 -21.55 -7.25
C ALA A 154 5.82 -22.57 -7.31
N HIS A 155 5.62 -23.75 -6.71
CA HIS A 155 6.60 -24.86 -6.69
C HIS A 155 7.96 -24.52 -6.06
N MET A 156 7.97 -23.58 -5.11
CA MET A 156 9.16 -23.12 -4.39
C MET A 156 9.13 -23.55 -2.90
N PRO A 157 10.27 -23.54 -2.19
CA PRO A 157 11.65 -23.30 -2.66
C PRO A 157 12.20 -24.45 -3.54
N PRO A 158 13.25 -24.20 -4.35
CA PRO A 158 13.86 -25.22 -5.19
C PRO A 158 14.63 -26.21 -4.31
N GLU A 159 14.80 -27.43 -4.80
CA GLU A 159 15.35 -28.53 -4.00
C GLU A 159 16.78 -28.25 -3.52
N TRP A 160 17.63 -27.65 -4.36
CA TRP A 160 18.99 -27.26 -3.98
C TRP A 160 19.00 -26.28 -2.80
N LEU A 161 18.03 -25.38 -2.71
CA LEU A 161 17.93 -24.39 -1.64
C LEU A 161 17.42 -25.03 -0.36
N LYS A 162 16.42 -25.94 -0.46
CA LYS A 162 15.96 -26.75 0.67
C LYS A 162 17.11 -27.52 1.30
N GLN A 163 17.95 -28.15 0.48
CA GLN A 163 19.11 -28.91 0.95
C GLN A 163 20.13 -28.02 1.66
N ARG A 164 20.43 -26.82 1.11
CA ARG A 164 21.31 -25.84 1.76
C ARG A 164 20.77 -25.40 3.13
N ILE A 165 19.48 -25.08 3.19
CA ILE A 165 18.80 -24.68 4.44
C ILE A 165 18.82 -25.84 5.44
N ALA A 166 18.47 -27.06 5.01
CA ALA A 166 18.46 -28.24 5.87
C ALA A 166 19.85 -28.57 6.43
N ALA A 167 20.90 -28.44 5.62
CA ALA A 167 22.28 -28.64 6.07
C ALA A 167 22.71 -27.64 7.17
N SER A 168 22.14 -26.43 7.19
CA SER A 168 22.43 -25.43 8.24
C SER A 168 21.89 -25.83 9.63
N LEU A 169 20.93 -26.76 9.69
CA LEU A 169 20.28 -27.15 10.95
C LEU A 169 21.23 -27.85 11.93
N GLY A 170 22.33 -28.43 11.43
CA GLY A 170 23.37 -29.01 12.28
C GLY A 170 24.15 -27.98 13.11
N GLY A 171 24.10 -26.68 12.74
CA GLY A 171 24.85 -25.60 13.38
C GLY A 171 24.04 -24.70 14.32
N LEU A 172 22.78 -25.07 14.65
CA LEU A 172 21.87 -24.18 15.38
C LEU A 172 22.25 -23.91 16.85
N SER A 173 23.19 -24.65 17.41
CA SER A 173 23.66 -24.42 18.79
C SER A 173 24.48 -23.14 18.95
N ALA A 174 25.03 -22.60 17.85
CA ALA A 174 25.78 -21.35 17.85
C ALA A 174 24.87 -20.16 17.50
N TYR A 175 25.16 -19.00 18.08
CA TYR A 175 24.54 -17.75 17.64
C TYR A 175 24.86 -17.45 16.17
N PRO A 176 23.91 -16.87 15.41
CA PRO A 176 24.10 -16.61 13.99
C PRO A 176 25.19 -15.55 13.74
N ASP A 177 25.99 -15.76 12.70
CA ASP A 177 26.98 -14.81 12.18
C ASP A 177 26.60 -14.40 10.75
N GLY A 178 26.15 -13.16 10.58
CA GLY A 178 25.67 -12.63 9.30
C GLY A 178 26.75 -12.10 8.36
N ARG A 179 28.05 -12.13 8.72
CA ARG A 179 29.11 -11.47 7.93
C ARG A 179 29.21 -11.98 6.50
N ALA A 180 29.17 -13.29 6.30
CA ALA A 180 29.27 -13.91 4.97
C ALA A 180 28.06 -13.54 4.09
N ALA A 181 26.85 -13.67 4.62
CA ALA A 181 25.62 -13.29 3.92
C ALA A 181 25.58 -11.78 3.60
N ARG A 182 26.00 -10.91 4.53
CA ARG A 182 26.08 -9.46 4.32
C ARG A 182 27.07 -9.13 3.20
N ALA A 183 28.24 -9.76 3.19
CA ALA A 183 29.24 -9.60 2.13
C ALA A 183 28.73 -10.09 0.77
N ALA A 184 28.02 -11.22 0.71
CA ALA A 184 27.45 -11.76 -0.52
C ALA A 184 26.37 -10.83 -1.11
N VAL A 185 25.47 -10.30 -0.27
CA VAL A 185 24.47 -9.30 -0.68
C VAL A 185 25.14 -8.02 -1.17
N ALA A 186 26.18 -7.55 -0.48
CA ALA A 186 26.93 -6.37 -0.88
C ALA A 186 27.60 -6.56 -2.25
N ALA A 187 28.22 -7.72 -2.47
CA ALA A 187 28.84 -8.10 -3.73
C ALA A 187 27.83 -8.17 -4.89
N ARG A 188 26.62 -8.72 -4.67
CA ARG A 188 25.54 -8.73 -5.68
C ARG A 188 25.25 -7.33 -6.24
N HIS A 189 25.22 -6.33 -5.36
CA HIS A 189 24.82 -4.97 -5.70
C HIS A 189 25.99 -4.02 -5.98
N GLY A 190 27.24 -4.52 -5.96
CA GLY A 190 28.43 -3.68 -6.14
C GLY A 190 28.63 -2.66 -5.02
N LEU A 191 28.15 -2.95 -3.81
CA LEU A 191 28.20 -2.06 -2.65
C LEU A 191 29.22 -2.54 -1.61
N PRO A 192 29.77 -1.64 -0.79
CA PRO A 192 30.47 -2.04 0.43
C PRO A 192 29.51 -2.65 1.46
N ALA A 193 29.99 -3.61 2.25
CA ALA A 193 29.17 -4.32 3.26
C ALA A 193 28.51 -3.37 4.28
N GLY A 194 29.14 -2.23 4.59
CA GLY A 194 28.57 -1.19 5.47
C GLY A 194 27.24 -0.61 5.00
N ARG A 195 26.91 -0.76 3.71
CA ARG A 195 25.64 -0.30 3.11
C ARG A 195 24.52 -1.35 3.12
N VAL A 196 24.75 -2.51 3.73
CA VAL A 196 23.78 -3.62 3.78
C VAL A 196 23.35 -3.88 5.21
N LEU A 197 22.04 -4.00 5.44
CA LEU A 197 21.47 -4.56 6.67
C LEU A 197 20.61 -5.78 6.34
N LEU A 198 20.90 -6.93 6.94
CA LEU A 198 20.05 -8.12 6.81
C LEU A 198 18.87 -8.01 7.77
N THR A 199 17.68 -8.39 7.30
CA THR A 199 16.44 -8.28 8.08
C THR A 199 15.62 -9.55 8.04
N ALA A 200 14.77 -9.76 9.05
CA ALA A 200 13.77 -10.84 9.15
C ALA A 200 12.59 -10.61 8.18
N GLY A 201 12.92 -10.39 6.90
CA GLY A 201 12.02 -9.92 5.86
C GLY A 201 11.83 -8.40 5.87
N ALA A 202 11.33 -7.86 4.76
CA ALA A 202 11.08 -6.43 4.59
C ALA A 202 10.13 -5.82 5.66
N ALA A 203 9.28 -6.63 6.28
CA ALA A 203 8.41 -6.18 7.37
C ALA A 203 9.22 -5.66 8.58
N GLU A 204 10.32 -6.32 8.95
CA GLU A 204 11.21 -5.80 10.01
C GLU A 204 11.84 -4.47 9.57
N ALA A 205 12.26 -4.35 8.30
CA ALA A 205 12.83 -3.12 7.78
C ALA A 205 11.87 -1.92 7.94
N PHE A 206 10.57 -2.08 7.63
CA PHE A 206 9.58 -1.02 7.83
C PHE A 206 9.44 -0.62 9.30
N VAL A 207 9.45 -1.59 10.22
CA VAL A 207 9.40 -1.32 11.66
C VAL A 207 10.65 -0.57 12.13
N LEU A 208 11.85 -0.96 11.65
CA LEU A 208 13.10 -0.27 11.98
C LEU A 208 13.09 1.16 11.44
N LEU A 209 12.69 1.36 10.18
CA LEU A 209 12.59 2.68 9.56
C LEU A 209 11.63 3.58 10.35
N ALA A 210 10.48 3.06 10.76
CA ALA A 210 9.48 3.82 11.50
C ALA A 210 9.94 4.21 12.92
N ARG A 211 10.77 3.38 13.57
CA ARG A 211 11.14 3.58 14.99
C ARG A 211 12.51 4.23 15.19
N ALA A 212 13.45 3.99 14.28
CA ALA A 212 14.84 4.40 14.44
C ALA A 212 15.15 5.77 13.86
N LEU A 213 14.41 6.17 12.81
CA LEU A 213 14.63 7.43 12.12
C LEU A 213 13.84 8.56 12.78
N ASP A 214 14.46 9.74 12.88
CA ASP A 214 13.78 10.97 13.31
C ASP A 214 12.95 11.53 12.15
N VAL A 215 11.68 11.14 12.12
CA VAL A 215 10.72 11.43 11.04
C VAL A 215 9.58 12.23 11.62
N ARG A 216 9.28 13.39 11.02
CA ARG A 216 8.20 14.28 11.46
C ARG A 216 7.04 14.31 10.48
N ARG A 217 7.31 14.15 9.18
CA ARG A 217 6.31 14.23 8.12
C ARG A 217 6.48 13.11 7.09
N PRO A 218 6.14 11.86 7.47
CA PRO A 218 6.22 10.73 6.56
C PRO A 218 5.08 10.76 5.53
N VAL A 219 5.45 10.54 4.26
CA VAL A 219 4.53 10.36 3.14
C VAL A 219 4.62 8.93 2.62
N VAL A 220 3.48 8.29 2.44
CA VAL A 220 3.36 6.97 1.81
C VAL A 220 2.54 7.10 0.54
N VAL A 221 3.14 6.73 -0.60
CA VAL A 221 2.48 6.81 -1.92
C VAL A 221 1.55 5.62 -2.11
N HIS A 222 0.25 5.85 -2.26
CA HIS A 222 -0.75 4.80 -2.37
C HIS A 222 -1.44 4.82 -3.75
N PRO A 223 -2.04 3.73 -4.22
CA PRO A 223 -2.11 2.42 -3.56
C PRO A 223 -0.78 1.67 -3.60
N GLN A 224 -0.31 1.22 -2.43
CA GLN A 224 0.85 0.36 -2.28
C GLN A 224 0.66 -0.63 -1.12
N PHE A 225 1.64 -1.50 -0.88
CA PHE A 225 1.66 -2.43 0.23
C PHE A 225 1.49 -1.65 1.55
N THR A 226 0.63 -2.13 2.45
CA THR A 226 0.11 -1.33 3.57
C THR A 226 1.02 -1.33 4.81
N GLU A 227 1.96 -2.26 4.90
CA GLU A 227 2.87 -2.40 6.05
C GLU A 227 3.71 -1.16 6.36
N PRO A 228 4.25 -0.39 5.39
CA PRO A 228 5.01 0.82 5.70
C PRO A 228 4.15 1.83 6.48
N GLU A 229 2.92 2.07 6.03
CA GLU A 229 2.00 2.96 6.74
C GLU A 229 1.60 2.39 8.10
N ALA A 230 1.31 1.08 8.18
CA ALA A 230 0.98 0.43 9.45
C ALA A 230 2.11 0.58 10.47
N ALA A 231 3.37 0.32 10.08
CA ALA A 231 4.54 0.44 10.93
C ALA A 231 4.78 1.88 11.40
N LEU A 232 4.61 2.86 10.51
CA LEU A 232 4.72 4.28 10.86
C LEU A 232 3.66 4.70 11.89
N ARG A 233 2.39 4.31 11.66
CA ARG A 233 1.30 4.60 12.60
C ARG A 233 1.51 3.91 13.95
N ASP A 234 1.95 2.66 13.95
CA ASP A 234 2.25 1.89 15.18
C ASP A 234 3.46 2.48 15.95
N ALA A 235 4.33 3.24 15.29
CA ALA A 235 5.40 4.03 15.91
C ALA A 235 4.94 5.44 16.37
N GLY A 236 3.67 5.79 16.16
CA GLY A 236 3.09 7.07 16.60
C GLY A 236 3.15 8.20 15.57
N HIS A 237 3.55 7.92 14.32
CA HIS A 237 3.62 8.93 13.27
C HIS A 237 2.26 9.28 12.68
N ARG A 238 2.07 10.55 12.34
CA ARG A 238 0.97 10.99 11.47
C ARG A 238 1.42 10.82 10.01
N VAL A 239 0.86 9.82 9.34
CA VAL A 239 1.21 9.51 7.94
C VAL A 239 0.34 10.30 6.98
N GLU A 240 0.99 10.98 6.04
CA GLU A 240 0.35 11.61 4.90
C GLU A 240 0.38 10.67 3.70
N ARG A 241 -0.65 10.76 2.86
CA ARG A 241 -0.80 9.88 1.69
C ARG A 241 -0.79 10.71 0.42
N VAL A 242 -0.04 10.26 -0.57
CA VAL A 242 -0.18 10.71 -1.96
C VAL A 242 -0.92 9.61 -2.71
N LEU A 243 -2.12 9.89 -3.21
CA LEU A 243 -2.96 8.91 -3.90
C LEU A 243 -2.74 9.00 -5.42
N LEU A 244 -2.13 7.95 -5.98
CA LEU A 244 -2.00 7.76 -7.42
C LEU A 244 -3.34 7.36 -8.00
N ARG A 245 -3.65 7.93 -9.18
CA ARG A 245 -4.97 7.84 -9.77
C ARG A 245 -5.02 6.84 -10.93
N PRO A 246 -6.14 6.11 -11.11
CA PRO A 246 -6.32 5.21 -12.26
C PRO A 246 -6.19 5.91 -13.61
N GLU A 247 -6.64 7.16 -13.71
CA GLU A 247 -6.64 7.96 -14.95
C GLU A 247 -5.23 8.28 -15.44
N ASP A 248 -4.27 8.35 -14.51
CA ASP A 248 -2.85 8.53 -14.81
C ASP A 248 -2.11 7.19 -14.94
N GLY A 249 -2.86 6.08 -15.00
CA GLY A 249 -2.32 4.72 -15.03
C GLY A 249 -1.58 4.34 -13.75
N PHE A 250 -1.95 4.95 -12.61
CA PHE A 250 -1.26 4.84 -11.32
C PHE A 250 0.25 5.17 -11.39
N ARG A 251 0.65 6.09 -12.27
CA ARG A 251 2.03 6.57 -12.32
C ARG A 251 2.26 7.66 -11.28
N LEU A 252 3.41 7.59 -10.61
CA LEU A 252 3.87 8.62 -9.69
C LEU A 252 4.30 9.85 -10.47
N ASP A 253 3.71 10.99 -10.12
CA ASP A 253 4.27 12.31 -10.39
C ASP A 253 5.07 12.76 -9.16
N PRO A 254 6.40 12.97 -9.26
CA PRO A 254 7.20 13.45 -8.14
C PRO A 254 6.73 14.79 -7.58
N ALA A 255 6.11 15.65 -8.40
CA ALA A 255 5.59 16.95 -7.96
C ALA A 255 4.38 16.82 -7.01
N ALA A 256 3.69 15.69 -7.01
CA ALA A 256 2.59 15.42 -6.08
C ALA A 256 3.07 15.13 -4.64
N VAL A 257 4.36 14.85 -4.46
CA VAL A 257 4.94 14.61 -3.13
C VAL A 257 5.33 15.95 -2.50
N PRO A 258 4.75 16.32 -1.34
CA PRO A 258 5.04 17.60 -0.69
C PRO A 258 6.53 17.85 -0.47
N GLU A 259 6.94 19.11 -0.55
CA GLU A 259 8.35 19.51 -0.47
C GLU A 259 8.98 19.16 0.89
N GLU A 260 8.20 19.38 1.94
CA GLU A 260 8.55 19.29 3.34
C GLU A 260 8.45 17.88 3.93
N ALA A 261 8.08 16.86 3.13
CA ALA A 261 8.15 15.48 3.59
C ALA A 261 9.62 15.07 3.86
N ASP A 262 9.89 14.50 5.03
CA ASP A 262 11.23 14.05 5.44
C ASP A 262 11.42 12.53 5.30
N LEU A 263 10.33 11.79 5.09
CA LEU A 263 10.35 10.39 4.67
C LEU A 263 9.32 10.18 3.56
N VAL A 264 9.71 9.47 2.50
CA VAL A 264 8.80 9.10 1.40
C VAL A 264 8.95 7.60 1.13
N VAL A 265 7.85 6.85 1.14
CA VAL A 265 7.84 5.42 0.80
C VAL A 265 7.12 5.19 -0.51
N VAL A 266 7.77 4.46 -1.43
CA VAL A 266 7.21 4.03 -2.72
C VAL A 266 7.59 2.57 -2.98
N GLY A 267 6.65 1.73 -3.41
CA GLY A 267 6.97 0.39 -3.92
C GLY A 267 7.40 0.45 -5.39
N ASN A 268 8.31 -0.42 -5.84
CA ASN A 268 8.68 -0.51 -7.25
C ASN A 268 9.15 -1.93 -7.66
N PRO A 269 8.38 -2.71 -8.46
CA PRO A 269 7.01 -2.42 -8.89
C PRO A 269 6.03 -2.28 -7.73
N THR A 270 5.08 -1.36 -7.87
CA THR A 270 4.08 -1.05 -6.84
C THR A 270 3.09 -2.21 -6.66
N ASN A 271 2.94 -2.75 -5.45
CA ASN A 271 1.86 -3.70 -5.12
C ASN A 271 0.69 -2.92 -4.50
N PRO A 272 -0.49 -2.81 -5.14
CA PRO A 272 -1.06 -3.83 -6.02
C PRO A 272 -1.03 -3.53 -7.51
N THR A 273 -0.69 -2.32 -7.95
CA THR A 273 -0.89 -1.85 -9.35
C THR A 273 0.01 -2.54 -10.38
N SER A 274 1.11 -3.13 -9.92
CA SER A 274 2.17 -3.76 -10.73
C SER A 274 2.94 -2.75 -11.60
N VAL A 275 2.73 -1.45 -11.39
CA VAL A 275 3.41 -0.37 -12.12
C VAL A 275 4.88 -0.32 -11.71
N LEU A 276 5.75 -0.30 -12.72
CA LEU A 276 7.17 0.00 -12.55
C LEU A 276 7.40 1.48 -12.87
N HIS A 277 7.75 2.26 -11.86
CA HIS A 277 8.06 3.68 -11.98
C HIS A 277 9.48 3.88 -12.54
N PRO A 278 9.70 4.88 -13.41
CA PRO A 278 11.05 5.22 -13.86
C PRO A 278 11.96 5.60 -12.70
N ALA A 279 13.20 5.10 -12.69
CA ALA A 279 14.22 5.39 -11.71
C ALA A 279 14.50 6.90 -11.61
N ALA A 280 14.43 7.62 -12.73
CA ALA A 280 14.60 9.07 -12.75
C ALA A 280 13.48 9.80 -11.99
N ALA A 281 12.24 9.33 -12.10
CA ALA A 281 11.11 9.91 -11.37
C ALA A 281 11.23 9.63 -9.86
N LEU A 282 11.62 8.41 -9.49
CA LEU A 282 11.89 8.07 -8.09
C LEU A 282 13.05 8.88 -7.52
N ALA A 283 14.18 8.96 -8.23
CA ALA A 283 15.35 9.72 -7.81
C ALA A 283 15.06 11.23 -7.69
N ALA A 284 14.11 11.78 -8.46
CA ALA A 284 13.68 13.18 -8.33
C ALA A 284 12.99 13.49 -7.00
N LEU A 285 12.54 12.48 -6.24
CA LEU A 285 12.02 12.66 -4.89
C LEU A 285 13.11 12.91 -3.85
N ALA A 286 14.37 12.55 -4.17
CA ALA A 286 15.50 12.63 -3.26
C ALA A 286 15.96 14.09 -3.06
N ARG A 287 16.27 14.43 -1.81
CA ARG A 287 16.79 15.74 -1.43
C ARG A 287 17.58 15.64 -0.13
N PRO A 288 18.46 16.61 0.18
CA PRO A 288 19.11 16.67 1.48
C PRO A 288 18.09 16.64 2.64
N GLY A 289 18.33 15.79 3.64
CA GLY A 289 17.47 15.67 4.82
C GLY A 289 16.19 14.83 4.64
N ARG A 290 15.94 14.27 3.44
CA ARG A 290 14.85 13.32 3.22
C ARG A 290 15.38 11.90 3.11
N ILE A 291 14.65 10.96 3.71
CA ILE A 291 14.81 9.53 3.47
C ILE A 291 13.83 9.09 2.38
N LEU A 292 14.35 8.58 1.26
CA LEU A 292 13.56 8.01 0.17
C LEU A 292 13.63 6.48 0.27
N VAL A 293 12.53 5.86 0.70
CA VAL A 293 12.40 4.41 0.79
C VAL A 293 11.77 3.88 -0.49
N VAL A 294 12.49 3.02 -1.21
CA VAL A 294 11.99 2.31 -2.38
C VAL A 294 11.91 0.81 -2.10
N ASP A 295 10.69 0.28 -2.00
CA ASP A 295 10.45 -1.15 -1.78
C ASP A 295 10.49 -1.93 -3.10
N GLU A 296 11.62 -2.58 -3.36
CA GLU A 296 11.88 -3.41 -4.53
C GLU A 296 11.62 -4.90 -4.25
N ALA A 297 10.70 -5.24 -3.34
CA ALA A 297 10.37 -6.62 -3.00
C ALA A 297 9.96 -7.52 -4.18
N PHE A 298 9.53 -6.94 -5.31
CA PHE A 298 9.14 -7.66 -6.52
C PHE A 298 10.07 -7.42 -7.72
N MET A 299 11.17 -6.68 -7.56
CA MET A 299 12.04 -6.34 -8.69
C MET A 299 12.70 -7.58 -9.33
N ASP A 300 13.03 -8.61 -8.54
CA ASP A 300 13.53 -9.91 -9.02
C ASP A 300 12.59 -10.60 -10.05
N ALA A 301 11.31 -10.20 -10.13
CA ALA A 301 10.33 -10.75 -11.07
C ALA A 301 10.25 -9.95 -12.38
N VAL A 302 11.03 -8.88 -12.52
CA VAL A 302 11.10 -8.04 -13.73
C VAL A 302 12.39 -8.39 -14.48
N PRO A 303 12.32 -8.91 -15.72
CA PRO A 303 13.51 -9.30 -16.48
C PRO A 303 14.51 -8.16 -16.62
N GLY A 304 15.77 -8.41 -16.24
CA GLY A 304 16.86 -7.44 -16.28
C GLY A 304 16.79 -6.32 -15.23
N GLU A 305 15.81 -6.35 -14.32
CA GLU A 305 15.61 -5.35 -13.26
C GLU A 305 15.72 -3.87 -13.71
N PRO A 306 15.09 -3.45 -14.83
CA PRO A 306 15.11 -2.06 -15.25
C PRO A 306 14.48 -1.16 -14.20
N GLU A 307 14.95 0.09 -14.13
CA GLU A 307 14.50 1.09 -13.16
C GLU A 307 14.79 0.75 -11.68
N ALA A 308 15.55 -0.32 -11.40
CA ALA A 308 16.05 -0.58 -10.06
C ALA A 308 17.01 0.51 -9.60
N LEU A 309 16.89 0.88 -8.34
CA LEU A 309 17.78 1.77 -7.61
C LEU A 309 18.74 0.99 -6.70
N ALA A 310 18.54 -0.32 -6.51
CA ALA A 310 19.49 -1.17 -5.80
C ALA A 310 20.91 -1.04 -6.41
N GLY A 311 21.88 -0.65 -5.57
CA GLY A 311 23.26 -0.40 -5.99
C GLY A 311 23.59 1.05 -6.34
N ARG A 312 22.60 1.95 -6.46
CA ARG A 312 22.86 3.38 -6.67
C ARG A 312 23.34 4.06 -5.39
N THR A 313 24.34 4.92 -5.53
CA THR A 313 24.97 5.69 -4.45
C THR A 313 24.92 7.20 -4.68
N ASP A 314 24.40 7.63 -5.83
CA ASP A 314 24.28 9.02 -6.25
C ASP A 314 22.91 9.64 -5.93
N VAL A 315 22.00 8.88 -5.31
CA VAL A 315 20.68 9.34 -4.85
C VAL A 315 20.74 9.64 -3.33
N PRO A 316 20.66 10.90 -2.90
CA PRO A 316 20.74 11.26 -1.49
C PRO A 316 19.59 10.65 -0.66
N GLY A 317 19.92 10.09 0.50
CA GLY A 317 18.93 9.55 1.43
C GLY A 317 18.18 8.30 0.93
N LEU A 318 18.67 7.67 -0.15
CA LEU A 318 18.07 6.46 -0.70
C LEU A 318 18.20 5.27 0.27
N VAL A 319 17.08 4.60 0.48
CA VAL A 319 16.95 3.33 1.17
C VAL A 319 16.20 2.38 0.25
N VAL A 320 16.84 1.32 -0.21
CA VAL A 320 16.20 0.28 -1.03
C VAL A 320 15.93 -0.95 -0.18
N LEU A 321 14.70 -1.47 -0.24
CA LEU A 321 14.34 -2.72 0.40
C LEU A 321 14.26 -3.84 -0.63
N ARG A 322 14.86 -4.99 -0.32
CA ARG A 322 14.76 -6.19 -1.15
C ARG A 322 14.22 -7.35 -0.32
N SER A 323 13.45 -8.21 -0.99
CA SER A 323 12.83 -9.37 -0.36
C SER A 323 13.26 -10.64 -1.09
N LEU A 324 13.76 -11.62 -0.34
CA LEU A 324 14.03 -12.96 -0.89
C LEU A 324 12.82 -13.88 -0.75
N THR A 325 11.74 -13.39 -0.12
CA THR A 325 10.59 -14.23 0.25
C THR A 325 9.71 -14.63 -0.93
N LYS A 326 9.58 -13.77 -1.93
CA LYS A 326 8.61 -13.91 -3.03
C LYS A 326 9.16 -14.79 -4.15
N THR A 327 10.32 -14.40 -4.67
CA THR A 327 11.06 -15.08 -5.73
C THR A 327 11.40 -16.51 -5.33
N TRP A 328 11.90 -16.69 -4.10
CA TRP A 328 12.46 -17.97 -3.64
C TRP A 328 11.50 -18.83 -2.79
N GLY A 329 10.25 -18.39 -2.58
CA GLY A 329 9.29 -19.13 -1.75
C GLY A 329 9.69 -19.21 -0.27
N LEU A 330 10.45 -18.24 0.22
CA LEU A 330 10.96 -18.20 1.60
C LEU A 330 10.07 -17.37 2.55
N ALA A 331 8.77 -17.26 2.23
CA ALA A 331 7.83 -16.47 3.03
C ALA A 331 7.68 -16.97 4.48
N GLY A 332 7.89 -18.25 4.76
CA GLY A 332 7.93 -18.77 6.14
C GLY A 332 9.27 -18.57 6.84
N LEU A 333 10.38 -18.45 6.10
CA LEU A 333 11.73 -18.31 6.66
C LEU A 333 12.06 -16.88 7.10
N ARG A 334 11.37 -15.89 6.49
CA ARG A 334 11.48 -14.45 6.81
C ARG A 334 12.89 -13.91 6.58
N ILE A 335 13.20 -13.54 5.33
CA ILE A 335 14.51 -12.98 4.97
C ILE A 335 14.41 -11.87 3.92
N GLY A 336 15.09 -10.77 4.18
CA GLY A 336 15.21 -9.61 3.32
C GLY A 336 16.45 -8.80 3.68
N TYR A 337 16.63 -7.66 3.02
CA TYR A 337 17.74 -6.76 3.33
C TYR A 337 17.44 -5.32 2.91
N VAL A 338 18.11 -4.39 3.58
CA VAL A 338 18.15 -2.95 3.29
C VAL A 338 19.46 -2.63 2.61
N LEU A 339 19.41 -1.77 1.59
CA LEU A 339 20.57 -1.11 1.00
C LEU A 339 20.44 0.39 1.25
N ALA A 340 21.38 0.99 1.98
CA ALA A 340 21.31 2.42 2.33
C ALA A 340 22.72 2.99 2.60
N GLU A 341 22.81 4.30 2.84
CA GLU A 341 24.03 4.92 3.36
C GLU A 341 24.49 4.27 4.68
N PRO A 342 25.81 4.13 4.93
CA PRO A 342 26.32 3.49 6.15
C PRO A 342 25.77 4.08 7.45
N GLU A 343 25.54 5.40 7.49
CA GLU A 343 24.98 6.10 8.65
C GLU A 343 23.53 5.68 8.91
N VAL A 344 22.74 5.51 7.86
CA VAL A 344 21.36 5.01 7.96
C VAL A 344 21.37 3.55 8.41
N VAL A 345 22.24 2.72 7.82
CA VAL A 345 22.40 1.32 8.23
C VAL A 345 22.76 1.22 9.71
N ALA A 346 23.69 2.05 10.20
CA ALA A 346 24.09 2.06 11.61
C ALA A 346 22.94 2.45 12.55
N GLN A 347 22.10 3.43 12.17
CA GLN A 347 20.91 3.80 12.95
C GLN A 347 19.90 2.65 13.03
N LEU A 348 19.64 1.98 11.90
CA LEU A 348 18.73 0.85 11.85
C LEU A 348 19.28 -0.35 12.64
N GLU A 349 20.58 -0.65 12.51
CA GLU A 349 21.27 -1.75 13.21
C GLU A 349 21.27 -1.52 14.74
N ALA A 350 21.40 -0.27 15.19
CA ALA A 350 21.32 0.09 16.61
C ALA A 350 19.91 -0.13 17.21
N ALA A 351 18.86 -0.02 16.39
CA ALA A 351 17.47 -0.27 16.79
C ALA A 351 17.04 -1.73 16.56
N GLN A 352 17.85 -2.53 15.84
CA GLN A 352 17.54 -3.91 15.53
C GLN A 352 17.82 -4.83 16.73
N PRO A 353 16.95 -5.80 17.05
CA PRO A 353 17.24 -6.80 18.06
C PRO A 353 18.55 -7.54 17.76
N LEU A 354 19.27 -7.98 18.80
CA LEU A 354 20.44 -8.83 18.63
C LEU A 354 20.04 -10.16 17.97
N TRP A 355 20.86 -10.61 17.02
CA TRP A 355 20.65 -11.84 16.23
C TRP A 355 19.26 -11.91 15.56
N PRO A 356 18.87 -10.89 14.77
CA PRO A 356 17.52 -10.76 14.23
C PRO A 356 17.23 -11.78 13.12
N VAL A 357 18.28 -12.24 12.44
CA VAL A 357 18.21 -13.19 11.32
C VAL A 357 18.82 -14.52 11.73
N SER A 358 18.04 -15.59 11.61
CA SER A 358 18.44 -16.95 11.98
C SER A 358 19.49 -17.54 11.04
N THR A 359 20.31 -18.49 11.53
CA THR A 359 21.32 -19.18 10.73
C THR A 359 20.78 -19.76 9.40
N PRO A 360 19.61 -20.43 9.35
CA PRO A 360 19.07 -20.92 8.10
C PRO A 360 18.66 -19.80 7.13
N ALA A 361 18.19 -18.66 7.65
CA ALA A 361 17.86 -17.48 6.85
C ALA A 361 19.12 -16.81 6.28
N LEU A 362 20.22 -16.78 7.03
CA LEU A 362 21.52 -16.29 6.55
C LEU A 362 22.09 -17.16 5.42
N VAL A 363 22.05 -18.48 5.59
CA VAL A 363 22.48 -19.43 4.54
C VAL A 363 21.62 -19.28 3.29
N ALA A 364 20.31 -19.10 3.45
CA ALA A 364 19.42 -18.83 2.32
C ALA A 364 19.76 -17.49 1.63
N ALA A 365 20.04 -16.42 2.39
CA ALA A 365 20.41 -15.14 1.83
C ALA A 365 21.67 -15.22 0.96
N GLU A 366 22.72 -15.85 1.47
CA GLU A 366 23.97 -16.07 0.72
C GLU A 366 23.73 -16.90 -0.55
N ALA A 367 22.97 -17.98 -0.45
CA ALA A 367 22.74 -18.88 -1.57
C ALA A 367 21.86 -18.24 -2.66
N CYS A 368 20.84 -17.47 -2.29
CA CYS A 368 19.92 -16.80 -3.22
C CYS A 368 20.55 -15.66 -4.01
N VAL A 369 21.69 -15.11 -3.56
CA VAL A 369 22.41 -14.04 -4.28
C VAL A 369 23.64 -14.56 -5.05
N ALA A 370 23.89 -15.86 -5.02
CA ALA A 370 24.96 -16.48 -5.80
C ALA A 370 24.67 -16.39 -7.32
N PRO A 371 25.70 -16.29 -8.20
CA PRO A 371 25.50 -16.10 -9.63
C PRO A 371 24.56 -17.11 -10.30
N ALA A 372 24.64 -18.39 -9.93
CA ALA A 372 23.76 -19.43 -10.47
C ALA A 372 22.30 -19.23 -10.04
N ALA A 373 22.06 -18.81 -8.79
CA ALA A 373 20.72 -18.49 -8.30
C ALA A 373 20.16 -17.23 -8.98
N LEU A 374 20.99 -16.21 -9.22
CA LEU A 374 20.58 -15.01 -9.97
C LEU A 374 20.20 -15.34 -11.41
N ALA A 375 20.95 -16.23 -12.08
CA ALA A 375 20.59 -16.70 -13.42
C ALA A 375 19.27 -17.47 -13.43
N GLU A 376 19.00 -18.29 -12.41
CA GLU A 376 17.71 -18.97 -12.24
C GLU A 376 16.56 -17.97 -12.00
N ALA A 377 16.77 -16.95 -11.15
CA ALA A 377 15.80 -15.90 -10.90
C ALA A 377 15.46 -15.12 -12.17
N GLU A 378 16.47 -14.75 -12.97
CA GLU A 378 16.31 -14.05 -14.25
C GLU A 378 15.56 -14.90 -15.29
N ALA A 379 15.84 -16.21 -15.36
CA ALA A 379 15.06 -17.11 -16.21
C ALA A 379 13.59 -17.19 -15.76
N ALA A 380 13.35 -17.25 -14.44
CA ALA A 380 12.00 -17.23 -13.89
C ALA A 380 11.29 -15.89 -14.13
N ALA A 381 11.98 -14.76 -14.07
CA ALA A 381 11.42 -13.45 -14.39
C ALA A 381 10.89 -13.39 -15.83
N ARG A 382 11.65 -13.92 -16.80
CA ARG A 382 11.21 -14.02 -18.20
C ARG A 382 9.99 -14.93 -18.36
N GLN A 383 9.92 -16.02 -17.60
CA GLN A 383 8.75 -16.89 -17.61
C GLN A 383 7.52 -16.18 -17.01
N ILE A 384 7.69 -15.44 -15.90
CA ILE A 384 6.63 -14.63 -15.29
C ILE A 384 6.12 -13.57 -16.27
N GLU A 385 7.01 -12.93 -17.03
CA GLU A 385 6.62 -11.99 -18.08
C GLU A 385 5.74 -12.66 -19.15
N ALA A 386 6.15 -13.81 -19.69
CA ALA A 386 5.36 -14.55 -20.68
C ALA A 386 4.01 -15.04 -20.13
N ASP A 387 3.96 -15.47 -18.87
CA ASP A 387 2.72 -15.90 -18.21
C ASP A 387 1.81 -14.69 -17.91
N ARG A 388 2.37 -13.54 -17.57
CA ARG A 388 1.65 -12.28 -17.38
C ARG A 388 1.03 -11.81 -18.69
N GLU A 389 1.77 -11.88 -19.79
CA GLU A 389 1.24 -11.56 -21.14
C GLU A 389 0.07 -12.47 -21.50
N HIS A 390 0.15 -13.77 -21.18
CA HIS A 390 -0.96 -14.69 -21.40
C HIS A 390 -2.20 -14.35 -20.56
N LEU A 391 -2.01 -14.02 -19.27
CA LEU A 391 -3.10 -13.55 -18.41
C LEU A 391 -3.72 -12.26 -18.95
N LEU A 392 -2.91 -11.28 -19.35
CA LEU A 392 -3.39 -10.00 -19.88
C LEU A 392 -4.18 -10.20 -21.19
N ALA A 393 -3.69 -11.04 -22.09
CA ALA A 393 -4.40 -11.36 -23.33
C ALA A 393 -5.77 -12.01 -23.05
N GLY A 394 -5.84 -12.94 -22.09
CA GLY A 394 -7.11 -13.56 -21.71
C GLY A 394 -8.06 -12.60 -20.99
N LEU A 395 -7.55 -11.67 -20.17
CA LEU A 395 -8.37 -10.65 -19.52
C LEU A 395 -8.94 -9.63 -20.51
N ALA A 396 -8.25 -9.38 -21.63
CA ALA A 396 -8.70 -8.44 -22.66
C ALA A 396 -9.96 -8.90 -23.42
N GLU A 397 -10.31 -10.19 -23.32
CA GLU A 397 -11.53 -10.74 -23.91
C GLU A 397 -12.81 -10.40 -23.09
N PHE A 398 -12.67 -9.80 -21.89
CA PHE A 398 -13.78 -9.41 -21.03
C PHE A 398 -14.01 -7.89 -21.08
N GLU A 399 -15.10 -7.44 -21.69
CA GLU A 399 -15.44 -6.01 -21.80
C GLU A 399 -15.71 -5.37 -20.42
N GLU A 400 -16.14 -6.16 -19.43
CA GLU A 400 -16.44 -5.72 -18.07
C GLU A 400 -15.19 -5.55 -17.19
N VAL A 401 -14.02 -5.97 -17.67
CA VAL A 401 -12.77 -5.98 -16.90
C VAL A 401 -11.83 -4.90 -17.43
N THR A 402 -11.40 -4.01 -16.55
CA THR A 402 -10.35 -3.03 -16.86
C THR A 402 -9.07 -3.40 -16.13
N VAL A 403 -7.96 -3.50 -16.86
CA VAL A 403 -6.63 -3.70 -16.25
C VAL A 403 -6.01 -2.36 -15.86
N ALA A 404 -5.42 -2.28 -14.66
CA ALA A 404 -4.71 -1.10 -14.18
C ALA A 404 -3.33 -0.93 -14.85
N GLY A 405 -3.09 0.27 -15.40
CA GLY A 405 -1.77 0.71 -15.84
C GLY A 405 -1.05 -0.28 -16.77
N THR A 406 0.28 -0.36 -16.63
CA THR A 406 1.10 -1.36 -17.33
C THR A 406 1.77 -2.27 -16.30
N ALA A 407 1.22 -3.48 -16.14
CA ALA A 407 1.73 -4.45 -15.17
C ALA A 407 3.12 -4.96 -15.55
N ARG A 408 4.07 -4.90 -14.61
CA ARG A 408 5.46 -5.39 -14.76
C ARG A 408 5.87 -6.41 -13.71
N GLY A 409 5.23 -6.42 -12.54
CA GLY A 409 5.46 -7.40 -11.48
C GLY A 409 4.69 -8.73 -11.68
N PRO A 410 4.77 -9.65 -10.70
CA PRO A 410 4.19 -11.00 -10.78
C PRO A 410 2.69 -11.03 -10.43
N PHE A 411 1.96 -9.96 -10.74
CA PHE A 411 0.54 -9.80 -10.46
C PHE A 411 -0.06 -8.72 -11.37
N VAL A 412 -1.38 -8.74 -11.50
CA VAL A 412 -2.19 -7.78 -12.27
C VAL A 412 -3.30 -7.25 -11.38
N LEU A 413 -3.54 -5.95 -11.41
CA LEU A 413 -4.68 -5.31 -10.76
C LEU A 413 -5.78 -5.09 -11.82
N ILE A 414 -6.98 -5.54 -11.51
CA ILE A 414 -8.16 -5.38 -12.35
C ILE A 414 -9.26 -4.63 -11.61
N ARG A 415 -10.06 -3.87 -12.37
CA ARG A 415 -11.32 -3.30 -11.92
C ARG A 415 -12.47 -4.06 -12.58
N VAL A 416 -13.48 -4.39 -11.80
CA VAL A 416 -14.71 -4.99 -12.27
C VAL A 416 -15.86 -4.56 -11.38
N ALA A 417 -17.02 -4.26 -11.97
CA ALA A 417 -18.19 -3.89 -11.17
C ALA A 417 -18.57 -5.01 -10.20
N ALA A 418 -18.95 -4.66 -8.97
CA ALA A 418 -19.38 -5.64 -7.97
C ALA A 418 -18.28 -6.68 -7.66
N ALA A 419 -17.03 -6.23 -7.59
CA ALA A 419 -15.88 -7.13 -7.45
C ALA A 419 -15.91 -7.98 -6.17
N ALA A 420 -16.54 -7.49 -5.10
CA ALA A 420 -16.76 -8.28 -3.89
C ALA A 420 -17.57 -9.56 -4.18
N GLN A 421 -18.64 -9.46 -4.97
CA GLN A 421 -19.46 -10.60 -5.38
C GLN A 421 -18.70 -11.52 -6.35
N VAL A 422 -18.01 -10.94 -7.33
CA VAL A 422 -17.15 -11.70 -8.27
C VAL A 422 -16.11 -12.50 -7.51
N ARG A 423 -15.42 -11.90 -6.53
CA ARG A 423 -14.45 -12.58 -5.66
C ARG A 423 -15.08 -13.75 -4.90
N MET A 424 -16.26 -13.57 -4.30
CA MET A 424 -16.93 -14.65 -3.57
C MET A 424 -17.32 -15.82 -4.48
N ARG A 425 -17.69 -15.54 -5.72
CA ARG A 425 -17.97 -16.58 -6.72
C ARG A 425 -16.71 -17.28 -7.19
N LEU A 426 -15.64 -16.54 -7.47
CA LEU A 426 -14.32 -17.13 -7.75
C LEU A 426 -13.88 -18.06 -6.62
N ARG A 427 -14.09 -17.64 -5.36
CA ARG A 427 -13.82 -18.48 -4.18
C ARG A 427 -14.64 -19.77 -4.20
N ALA A 428 -15.95 -19.68 -4.46
CA ALA A 428 -16.82 -20.86 -4.59
C ALA A 428 -16.42 -21.78 -5.76
N LEU A 429 -15.79 -21.22 -6.80
CA LEU A 429 -15.21 -21.94 -7.93
C LEU A 429 -13.78 -22.43 -7.68
N GLY A 430 -13.25 -22.27 -6.47
CA GLY A 430 -11.95 -22.81 -6.07
C GLY A 430 -10.77 -21.86 -6.21
N PHE A 431 -10.99 -20.55 -6.40
CA PHE A 431 -9.93 -19.55 -6.60
C PHE A 431 -9.95 -18.45 -5.53
N ALA A 432 -8.82 -18.26 -4.85
CA ALA A 432 -8.64 -17.14 -3.92
C ALA A 432 -7.95 -15.97 -4.61
N VAL A 433 -8.56 -14.79 -4.64
CA VAL A 433 -7.98 -13.56 -5.21
C VAL A 433 -7.93 -12.45 -4.16
N ARG A 434 -7.02 -11.48 -4.32
CA ARG A 434 -6.83 -10.42 -3.34
C ARG A 434 -7.81 -9.27 -3.56
N ARG A 435 -8.62 -8.92 -2.55
CA ARG A 435 -9.48 -7.71 -2.58
C ARG A 435 -8.65 -6.41 -2.66
N GLY A 436 -9.12 -5.41 -3.37
CA GLY A 436 -8.41 -4.14 -3.60
C GLY A 436 -8.67 -3.05 -2.55
N ASP A 437 -9.87 -2.99 -2.00
CA ASP A 437 -10.33 -1.96 -1.05
C ASP A 437 -9.56 -1.88 0.28
N THR A 438 -8.72 -2.87 0.57
CA THR A 438 -7.77 -2.81 1.70
C THR A 438 -6.55 -1.95 1.44
N PHE A 439 -6.27 -1.62 0.17
CA PHE A 439 -5.19 -0.71 -0.21
C PHE A 439 -5.75 0.72 -0.29
N PRO A 440 -5.19 1.69 0.45
CA PRO A 440 -5.62 3.08 0.32
C PRO A 440 -5.58 3.56 -1.13
N GLY A 441 -6.58 4.33 -1.56
CA GLY A 441 -6.73 4.77 -2.95
C GLY A 441 -7.44 3.78 -3.87
N LEU A 442 -7.82 2.58 -3.39
CA LEU A 442 -8.69 1.64 -4.12
C LEU A 442 -10.02 1.45 -3.37
N ASP A 443 -11.08 1.24 -4.15
CA ASP A 443 -12.43 0.94 -3.68
C ASP A 443 -12.77 -0.56 -3.80
N GLY A 444 -14.03 -0.92 -3.53
CA GLY A 444 -14.56 -2.27 -3.55
C GLY A 444 -14.64 -2.94 -4.92
N ASP A 445 -14.34 -2.23 -6.02
CA ASP A 445 -14.40 -2.75 -7.39
C ASP A 445 -13.05 -3.28 -7.90
N TRP A 446 -12.02 -3.27 -7.05
CA TRP A 446 -10.67 -3.70 -7.45
C TRP A 446 -10.33 -5.09 -6.93
N LEU A 447 -9.67 -5.91 -7.77
CA LEU A 447 -9.09 -7.20 -7.41
C LEU A 447 -7.66 -7.30 -7.93
N ARG A 448 -6.76 -7.87 -7.14
CA ARG A 448 -5.40 -8.21 -7.57
C ARG A 448 -5.28 -9.72 -7.77
N LEU A 449 -4.77 -10.11 -8.92
CA LEU A 449 -4.56 -11.49 -9.36
C LEU A 449 -3.04 -11.74 -9.42
N ALA A 450 -2.54 -12.76 -8.73
CA ALA A 450 -1.17 -13.22 -8.95
C ALA A 450 -1.03 -13.84 -10.34
N VAL A 451 0.13 -13.65 -10.97
CA VAL A 451 0.46 -14.34 -12.24
C VAL A 451 0.81 -15.79 -11.93
N ARG A 452 0.24 -16.72 -12.71
CA ARG A 452 0.46 -18.18 -12.63
C ARG A 452 0.69 -18.76 -14.01
N ASP A 453 1.11 -20.01 -14.05
CA ASP A 453 1.31 -20.76 -15.28
C ASP A 453 0.06 -20.75 -16.18
N ARG A 454 0.25 -20.98 -17.48
CA ARG A 454 -0.82 -20.94 -18.48
C ARG A 454 -2.01 -21.83 -18.16
N ALA A 455 -1.80 -23.03 -17.60
CA ALA A 455 -2.89 -23.95 -17.31
C ALA A 455 -3.74 -23.45 -16.12
N THR A 456 -3.10 -22.91 -15.08
CA THR A 456 -3.79 -22.26 -13.97
C THR A 456 -4.51 -21.00 -14.42
N THR A 457 -3.87 -20.18 -15.24
CA THR A 457 -4.46 -18.96 -15.82
C THR A 457 -5.69 -19.28 -16.68
N GLY A 458 -5.63 -20.29 -17.55
CA GLY A 458 -6.78 -20.70 -18.35
C GLY A 458 -8.00 -21.10 -17.51
N ARG A 459 -7.78 -21.87 -16.43
CA ARG A 459 -8.87 -22.23 -15.50
C ARG A 459 -9.41 -21.02 -14.74
N LEU A 460 -8.55 -20.08 -14.35
CA LEU A 460 -8.98 -18.83 -13.71
C LEU A 460 -9.87 -18.01 -14.64
N LEU A 461 -9.48 -17.85 -15.91
CA LEU A 461 -10.25 -17.08 -16.89
C LEU A 461 -11.63 -17.72 -17.14
N GLN A 462 -11.71 -19.05 -17.20
CA GLN A 462 -12.99 -19.75 -17.29
C GLN A 462 -13.86 -19.55 -16.03
N ALA A 463 -13.24 -19.56 -14.84
CA ALA A 463 -13.96 -19.28 -13.60
C ALA A 463 -14.42 -17.81 -13.52
N LEU A 464 -13.63 -16.87 -14.06
CA LEU A 464 -13.98 -15.46 -14.14
C LEU A 464 -15.20 -15.26 -15.04
N ASP A 465 -15.21 -15.84 -16.23
CA ASP A 465 -16.36 -15.81 -17.15
C ASP A 465 -17.67 -16.25 -16.47
N HIS A 466 -17.63 -17.39 -15.77
CA HIS A 466 -18.77 -17.89 -15.01
C HIS A 466 -19.16 -16.91 -13.87
N ALA A 467 -18.18 -16.35 -13.17
CA ALA A 467 -18.42 -15.42 -12.06
C ALA A 467 -19.05 -14.10 -12.53
N LEU A 468 -18.73 -13.63 -13.74
CA LEU A 468 -19.27 -12.41 -14.35
C LEU A 468 -20.68 -12.62 -14.90
N THR A 469 -20.93 -13.73 -15.60
CA THR A 469 -22.25 -14.06 -16.18
C THR A 469 -23.35 -14.11 -15.12
N LEU A 470 -23.04 -14.64 -13.93
CA LEU A 470 -23.98 -14.69 -12.81
C LEU A 470 -24.30 -13.30 -12.21
N THR A 471 -23.56 -12.24 -12.56
CA THR A 471 -23.85 -10.85 -12.13
C THR A 471 -24.88 -10.22 -13.06
N ALA A 472 -24.76 -10.48 -14.37
CA ALA A 472 -25.66 -9.95 -15.39
C ALA A 472 -27.09 -10.50 -15.22
N ALA A 473 -27.24 -11.77 -14.83
CA ALA A 473 -28.55 -12.40 -14.61
C ALA A 473 -29.26 -11.98 -13.31
N ALA A 474 -28.58 -11.26 -12.41
CA ALA A 474 -29.11 -10.79 -11.12
C ALA A 474 -29.47 -9.29 -11.11
N ARG A 475 -29.30 -8.62 -12.24
CA ARG A 475 -29.82 -7.27 -12.54
C ARG A 475 -31.05 -7.41 -13.41
#